data_AF-A0A1R3ICB9-F1
#
_entry.id   AF-A0A1R3ICB9-F1
#
_cell.length_a   1.000
_cell.length_b   1.000
_cell.length_c   1.000
_cell.angle_alpha   90.00
_cell.angle_beta   90.00
_cell.angle_gamma   90.00
#
_symmetry.space_group_name_H-M   'P 1'
#
loop_
_entity.id
_entity.type
_entity.pdbx_description
1 polymer ?
#
loop_
_entity_poly.entity_id
_entity_poly.type
_entity_poly.pdbx_seq_one_letter_code
_entity_poly.pdbx_strand_id
1 'polypeptide(L)'
;MKSRRFPCSLFSLQVLFVSHVILGIPLSLSNPGLDMFVSTCRDSKFECGGISLGYPFSGEGITPGCGHRGLELSCDGGATMLEIEGVRYKVLHFSPVNRTLKIARQDLENSLCNPEPEGSIFDSTLFNITSLIPGYANVTLLYDCPFSTGSYGVLNCNMKGTFTRTCRSSSKE
;
A
#
# COMPACT_ATOMS: atom_id res chain seq x y z
N MET A 1 -73.87 -1.29 -5.73
CA MET A 1 -72.82 -1.72 -4.77
C MET A 1 -71.45 -1.51 -5.42
N LYS A 2 -70.65 -0.59 -4.90
CA LYS A 2 -69.36 -0.19 -5.50
C LYS A 2 -68.25 -1.00 -4.84
N SER A 3 -67.78 -2.04 -5.53
CA SER A 3 -66.71 -2.93 -5.05
C SER A 3 -65.40 -2.15 -4.99
N ARG A 4 -64.94 -1.86 -3.77
CA ARG A 4 -63.62 -1.26 -3.52
C ARG A 4 -62.59 -2.38 -3.62
N ARG A 5 -61.87 -2.44 -4.73
CA ARG A 5 -60.65 -3.27 -4.84
C ARG A 5 -59.60 -2.64 -3.94
N PHE A 6 -59.35 -3.25 -2.78
CA PHE A 6 -58.23 -2.87 -1.93
C PHE A 6 -56.92 -3.18 -2.68
N PRO A 7 -55.97 -2.25 -2.73
CA PRO A 7 -54.69 -2.47 -3.40
C PRO A 7 -53.87 -3.50 -2.63
N CYS A 8 -53.78 -4.74 -3.14
CA CYS A 8 -52.96 -5.83 -2.58
C CYS A 8 -51.49 -5.42 -2.36
N SER A 9 -51.00 -4.41 -3.07
CA SER A 9 -49.62 -3.93 -3.00
C SER A 9 -49.25 -3.29 -1.64
N LEU A 10 -50.16 -2.54 -1.02
CA LEU A 10 -49.87 -1.85 0.25
C LEU A 10 -49.83 -2.83 1.44
N PHE A 11 -50.66 -3.88 1.40
CA PHE A 11 -50.69 -4.90 2.43
C PHE A 11 -49.42 -5.76 2.43
N SER A 12 -48.90 -6.08 1.24
CA SER A 12 -47.66 -6.84 1.10
C SER A 12 -46.45 -6.07 1.66
N LEU A 13 -46.36 -4.76 1.40
CA LEU A 13 -45.31 -3.90 1.96
C LEU A 13 -45.38 -3.81 3.49
N GLN A 14 -46.59 -3.71 4.06
CA GLN A 14 -46.79 -3.67 5.50
C GLN A 14 -46.39 -5.00 6.17
N VAL A 15 -46.72 -6.14 5.56
CA VAL A 15 -46.35 -7.46 6.10
C VAL A 15 -44.84 -7.67 6.06
N LEU A 16 -44.14 -7.24 5.00
CA LEU A 16 -42.68 -7.31 4.90
C LEU A 16 -41.99 -6.42 5.96
N PHE A 17 -42.53 -5.22 6.17
CA PHE A 17 -42.02 -4.31 7.21
C PHE A 17 -42.21 -4.90 8.60
N VAL A 18 -43.40 -5.41 8.90
CA VAL A 18 -43.72 -6.05 10.19
C VAL A 18 -42.92 -7.34 10.39
N SER A 19 -42.71 -8.15 9.34
CA SER A 19 -41.87 -9.35 9.45
C SER A 19 -40.40 -9.00 9.72
N HIS A 20 -39.88 -7.92 9.13
CA HIS A 20 -38.52 -7.44 9.44
C HIS A 20 -38.39 -6.97 10.89
N VAL A 21 -39.40 -6.27 11.42
CA VAL A 21 -39.45 -5.83 12.82
C VAL A 21 -39.56 -7.02 13.78
N ILE A 22 -40.38 -8.03 13.46
CA ILE A 22 -40.59 -9.22 14.31
C ILE A 22 -39.37 -10.18 14.28
N LEU A 23 -38.72 -10.36 13.12
CA LEU A 23 -37.50 -11.19 13.03
C LEU A 23 -36.25 -10.49 13.60
N GLY A 24 -36.35 -9.23 14.04
CA GLY A 24 -35.25 -8.51 14.68
C GLY A 24 -34.02 -8.36 13.79
N ILE A 25 -34.19 -8.39 12.45
CA ILE A 25 -33.09 -8.20 11.52
C ILE A 25 -32.76 -6.70 11.52
N PRO A 26 -31.63 -6.26 12.10
CA PRO A 26 -31.28 -4.86 12.06
C PRO A 26 -31.13 -4.44 10.59
N LEU A 27 -31.70 -3.28 10.24
CA LEU A 27 -31.56 -2.66 8.91
C LEU A 27 -30.11 -2.31 8.55
N SER A 28 -29.18 -2.49 9.48
CA SER A 28 -27.76 -2.21 9.35
C SER A 28 -26.96 -3.45 9.75
N LEU A 29 -26.28 -4.06 8.77
CA LEU A 29 -25.26 -5.10 8.92
C LEU A 29 -23.96 -4.59 9.60
N SER A 30 -24.01 -3.47 10.32
CA SER A 30 -22.85 -2.89 11.01
C SER A 30 -22.55 -3.72 12.26
N ASN A 31 -21.55 -4.59 12.16
CA ASN A 31 -21.05 -5.36 13.28
C ASN A 31 -20.24 -4.41 14.19
N PRO A 32 -20.71 -4.07 15.41
CA PRO A 32 -20.07 -3.05 16.25
C PRO A 32 -18.64 -3.43 16.64
N GLY A 33 -18.33 -4.73 16.72
CA GLY A 33 -16.96 -5.21 16.96
C GLY A 33 -16.01 -4.97 15.78
N LEU A 34 -16.53 -5.03 14.55
CA LEU A 34 -15.74 -4.73 13.34
C LEU A 34 -15.48 -3.23 13.23
N ASP A 35 -16.47 -2.40 13.54
CA ASP A 35 -16.35 -0.93 13.50
C ASP A 35 -15.33 -0.43 14.56
N MET A 36 -15.34 -1.06 15.74
CA MET A 36 -14.33 -0.80 16.79
C MET A 36 -12.91 -1.26 16.38
N PHE A 37 -12.78 -2.40 15.71
CA PHE A 37 -11.49 -2.87 15.20
C PHE A 37 -10.94 -1.96 14.09
N VAL A 38 -11.79 -1.55 13.15
CA VAL A 38 -11.42 -0.65 12.04
C VAL A 38 -10.99 0.72 12.57
N SER A 39 -11.73 1.28 13.53
CA SER A 39 -11.35 2.55 14.17
C SER A 39 -10.01 2.45 14.91
N THR A 40 -9.79 1.37 15.66
CA THR A 40 -8.52 1.14 16.37
C THR A 40 -7.33 1.10 15.41
N CYS A 41 -7.42 0.35 14.31
CA CYS A 41 -6.35 0.31 13.30
C CYS A 41 -6.17 1.63 12.54
N ARG A 42 -7.23 2.42 12.38
CA ARG A 42 -7.17 3.72 11.70
C ARG A 42 -6.50 4.79 12.54
N ASP A 43 -6.75 4.77 13.84
CA ASP A 43 -6.35 5.85 14.74
C ASP A 43 -4.91 5.65 15.28
N SER A 44 -4.40 4.42 15.28
CA SER A 44 -3.02 4.11 15.63
C SER A 44 -2.03 4.53 14.53
N LYS A 45 -0.90 5.11 14.93
CA LYS A 45 0.11 5.66 14.02
C LYS A 45 1.51 5.41 14.51
N PHE A 46 2.39 5.13 13.56
CA PHE A 46 3.83 5.17 13.69
C PHE A 46 4.32 6.62 13.53
N GLU A 47 5.21 7.06 14.41
CA GLU A 47 5.76 8.42 14.45
C GLU A 47 7.29 8.37 14.59
N CYS A 48 8.03 8.83 13.59
CA CYS A 48 9.49 8.95 13.63
C CYS A 48 9.96 9.99 12.61
N GLY A 49 10.97 10.79 12.96
CA GLY A 49 11.62 11.70 12.01
C GLY A 49 10.69 12.74 11.36
N GLY A 50 9.57 13.09 12.01
CA GLY A 50 8.54 13.96 11.44
C GLY A 50 7.62 13.28 10.41
N ILE A 51 7.67 11.95 10.29
CA ILE A 51 6.79 11.13 9.46
C ILE A 51 5.78 10.41 10.36
N SER A 52 4.50 10.58 10.02
CA SER A 52 3.33 9.97 10.66
C SER A 52 2.65 9.04 9.66
N LEU A 53 2.65 7.73 9.92
CA LEU A 53 2.06 6.71 9.04
C LEU A 53 1.16 5.76 9.84
N GLY A 54 0.02 5.36 9.26
CA GLY A 54 -0.92 4.42 9.88
C GLY A 54 -1.18 3.23 8.95
N TYR A 55 -2.34 2.59 9.06
CA TYR A 55 -2.76 1.54 8.13
C TYR A 55 -2.54 1.95 6.66
N PRO A 56 -1.94 1.10 5.79
CA PRO A 56 -1.70 -0.34 5.94
C PRO A 56 -0.33 -0.73 6.53
N PHE A 57 0.45 0.23 7.03
CA PHE A 57 1.75 -0.06 7.61
C PHE A 57 1.62 -0.74 8.98
N SER A 58 2.62 -1.53 9.36
CA SER A 58 2.81 -2.02 10.73
C SER A 58 4.07 -1.39 11.31
N GLY A 59 4.27 -1.51 12.62
CA GLY A 59 5.45 -0.98 13.31
C GLY A 59 5.11 -0.50 14.71
N GLU A 60 6.10 0.08 15.38
CA GLU A 60 5.93 0.62 16.72
C GLU A 60 4.88 1.75 16.75
N GLY A 61 3.97 1.71 17.73
CA GLY A 61 2.86 2.68 17.83
C GLY A 61 1.60 2.30 17.05
N ILE A 62 1.69 1.33 16.12
CA ILE A 62 0.52 0.75 15.45
C ILE A 62 0.01 -0.43 16.28
N THR A 63 -1.31 -0.51 16.48
CA THR A 63 -1.91 -1.54 17.34
C THR A 63 -1.55 -2.96 16.86
N PRO A 64 -1.19 -3.90 17.76
CA PRO A 64 -0.89 -5.27 17.36
C PRO A 64 -2.04 -5.91 16.58
N GLY A 65 -1.72 -6.53 15.44
CA GLY A 65 -2.70 -7.11 14.53
C GLY A 65 -3.24 -6.15 13.47
N CYS A 66 -2.85 -4.88 13.49
CA CYS A 66 -3.09 -3.91 12.43
C CYS A 66 -1.86 -3.81 11.50
N GLY A 67 -2.11 -3.57 10.21
CA GLY A 67 -1.07 -3.41 9.20
C GLY A 67 -0.63 -4.71 8.52
N HIS A 68 0.16 -4.58 7.46
CA HIS A 68 0.65 -5.68 6.65
C HIS A 68 2.09 -6.02 7.05
N ARG A 69 2.40 -7.32 7.25
CA ARG A 69 3.74 -7.77 7.70
C ARG A 69 4.89 -7.36 6.76
N GLY A 70 4.62 -7.30 5.46
CA GLY A 70 5.59 -6.83 4.46
C GLY A 70 5.70 -5.30 4.34
N LEU A 71 4.98 -4.53 5.17
CA LEU A 71 5.01 -3.08 5.22
C LEU A 71 5.35 -2.59 6.63
N GLU A 72 6.33 -3.24 7.26
CA GLU A 72 6.77 -2.92 8.61
C GLU A 72 7.73 -1.72 8.60
N LEU A 73 7.41 -0.73 9.43
CA LEU A 73 8.18 0.48 9.63
C LEU A 73 9.06 0.35 10.88
N SER A 74 10.27 0.89 10.79
CA SER A 74 11.19 1.03 11.91
C SER A 74 11.78 2.44 11.96
N CYS A 75 12.29 2.83 13.13
CA CYS A 75 12.93 4.12 13.35
C CYS A 75 14.42 3.88 13.63
N ASP A 76 15.30 4.31 12.73
CA ASP A 76 16.76 4.16 12.86
C ASP A 76 17.42 5.53 12.86
N GLY A 77 18.07 5.91 13.96
CA GLY A 77 18.74 7.20 14.09
C GLY A 77 17.84 8.42 13.87
N GLY A 78 16.52 8.28 14.09
CA GLY A 78 15.53 9.33 13.83
C GLY A 78 15.04 9.39 12.38
N ALA A 79 15.45 8.45 11.52
CA ALA A 79 14.92 8.28 10.17
C ALA A 79 13.91 7.12 10.12
N THR A 80 12.81 7.33 9.41
CA THR A 80 11.82 6.29 9.16
C THR A 80 12.31 5.35 8.07
N MET A 81 12.34 4.06 8.38
CA MET A 81 12.79 2.99 7.51
C MET A 81 11.64 2.04 7.20
N LEU A 82 11.63 1.52 5.98
CA LEU A 82 10.68 0.53 5.47
C LEU A 82 11.49 -0.60 4.83
N GLU A 83 11.24 -1.84 5.23
CA GLU A 83 11.88 -3.00 4.61
C GLU A 83 10.89 -3.77 3.74
N ILE A 84 11.26 -4.01 2.49
CA ILE A 84 10.46 -4.78 1.54
C ILE A 84 11.39 -5.82 0.92
N GLU A 85 11.07 -7.11 1.10
CA GLU A 85 11.83 -8.24 0.54
C GLU A 85 13.35 -8.15 0.82
N GLY A 86 13.73 -7.82 2.06
CA GLY A 86 15.12 -7.70 2.50
C GLY A 86 15.83 -6.41 2.07
N VAL A 87 15.15 -5.52 1.36
CA VAL A 87 15.71 -4.24 0.89
C VAL A 87 15.22 -3.13 1.81
N ARG A 88 16.16 -2.39 2.41
CA ARG A 88 15.85 -1.25 3.27
C ARG A 88 15.69 0.04 2.48
N TYR A 89 14.55 0.68 2.70
CA TYR A 89 14.18 1.96 2.12
C TYR A 89 14.07 3.02 3.22
N LYS A 90 14.68 4.17 3.00
CA LYS A 90 14.48 5.37 3.80
C LYS A 90 13.23 6.09 3.29
N VAL A 91 12.28 6.36 4.19
CA VAL A 91 11.11 7.17 3.85
C VAL A 91 11.52 8.63 3.87
N LEU A 92 11.43 9.28 2.72
CA LEU A 92 11.83 10.68 2.53
C LEU A 92 10.67 11.63 2.82
N HIS A 93 9.45 11.25 2.44
CA HIS A 93 8.28 12.09 2.58
C HIS A 93 6.99 11.30 2.45
N PHE A 94 5.97 11.72 3.20
CA PHE A 94 4.59 11.26 3.03
C PHE A 94 3.68 12.44 2.77
N SER A 95 2.92 12.38 1.68
CA SER A 95 1.86 13.36 1.38
C SER A 95 0.49 12.71 1.61
N PRO A 96 -0.25 13.09 2.68
CA PRO A 96 -1.58 12.54 2.94
C PRO A 96 -2.60 13.00 1.89
N VAL A 97 -2.41 14.20 1.31
CA VAL A 97 -3.29 14.76 0.27
C VAL A 97 -3.20 13.94 -1.01
N ASN A 98 -1.99 13.67 -1.48
CA ASN A 98 -1.75 12.92 -2.72
C ASN A 98 -1.69 11.41 -2.49
N ARG A 99 -1.79 10.97 -1.22
CA ARG A 99 -1.61 9.57 -0.79
C ARG A 99 -0.33 8.95 -1.35
N THR A 100 0.76 9.72 -1.32
CA THR A 100 2.03 9.34 -1.93
C THR A 100 3.09 9.17 -0.85
N LEU A 101 3.76 8.01 -0.87
CA LEU A 101 4.94 7.74 -0.07
C LEU A 101 6.19 7.84 -0.97
N LYS A 102 7.13 8.72 -0.62
CA LYS A 102 8.41 8.84 -1.29
C LYS A 102 9.46 8.10 -0.48
N ILE A 103 10.11 7.13 -1.13
CA ILE A 103 11.13 6.28 -0.52
C ILE A 103 12.40 6.29 -1.37
N ALA A 104 13.53 6.04 -0.72
CA ALA A 104 14.82 5.85 -1.39
C ALA A 104 15.51 4.62 -0.81
N ARG A 105 16.12 3.82 -1.68
CA ARG A 105 16.95 2.68 -1.26
C ARG A 105 18.15 3.17 -0.45
N GLN A 106 18.33 2.62 0.74
CA GLN A 106 19.39 3.04 1.65
C GLN A 106 20.79 2.66 1.14
N ASP A 107 20.91 1.51 0.49
CA ASP A 107 22.19 1.04 -0.09
C ASP A 107 22.67 1.91 -1.26
N LEU A 108 21.75 2.63 -1.91
CA LEU A 108 22.04 3.56 -3.00
C LEU A 108 22.35 4.99 -2.52
N GLU A 109 22.22 5.28 -1.23
CA GLU A 109 22.43 6.63 -0.67
C GLU A 109 23.90 7.08 -0.82
N ASN A 110 24.85 6.14 -0.70
CA ASN A 110 26.29 6.45 -0.72
C ASN A 110 26.99 6.07 -2.03
N SER A 111 26.48 5.09 -2.78
CA SER A 111 27.07 4.72 -4.08
C SER A 111 26.04 4.16 -5.05
N LEU A 112 25.74 4.94 -6.09
CA LEU A 112 24.95 4.48 -7.24
C LEU A 112 25.73 3.55 -8.18
N CYS A 113 27.03 3.43 -7.95
CA CYS A 113 27.98 2.78 -8.85
C CYS A 113 28.38 1.37 -8.43
N ASN A 114 27.81 0.86 -7.35
CA ASN A 114 27.94 -0.53 -6.97
C ASN A 114 26.68 -0.95 -6.20
N PRO A 115 25.50 -0.92 -6.84
CA PRO A 115 24.31 -1.46 -6.21
C PRO A 115 24.59 -2.93 -5.93
N GLU A 116 24.68 -3.34 -4.67
CA GLU A 116 24.75 -4.77 -4.32
C GLU A 116 23.40 -5.34 -4.78
N PRO A 117 23.35 -6.09 -5.89
CA PRO A 117 22.11 -6.59 -6.43
C PRO A 117 21.92 -7.97 -5.80
N GLU A 118 21.85 -8.04 -4.48
CA GLU A 118 21.35 -9.24 -3.82
C GLU A 118 19.90 -9.37 -4.20
N GLY A 119 19.60 -10.11 -5.28
CA GLY A 119 18.29 -10.63 -5.66
C GLY A 119 17.08 -9.74 -5.35
N SER A 120 17.22 -8.42 -5.51
CA SER A 120 16.24 -7.45 -5.02
C SER A 120 15.03 -7.43 -5.95
N ILE A 121 14.16 -8.41 -5.72
CA ILE A 121 12.84 -8.50 -6.33
C ILE A 121 12.00 -7.53 -5.52
N PHE A 122 11.65 -6.38 -6.12
CA PHE A 122 10.60 -5.56 -5.55
C PHE A 122 9.28 -6.29 -5.78
N ASP A 123 8.75 -6.93 -4.74
CA ASP A 123 7.50 -7.65 -4.85
C ASP A 123 6.33 -6.66 -4.94
N SER A 124 5.82 -6.47 -6.15
CA SER A 124 4.64 -5.63 -6.41
C SER A 124 3.36 -6.20 -5.81
N THR A 125 3.34 -7.47 -5.36
CA THR A 125 2.15 -8.08 -4.75
C THR A 125 1.71 -7.39 -3.46
N LEU A 126 2.66 -6.81 -2.71
CA LEU A 126 2.38 -5.98 -1.53
C LEU A 126 1.54 -4.74 -1.85
N PHE A 127 1.64 -4.26 -3.10
CA PHE A 127 0.88 -3.13 -3.62
C PHE A 127 -0.19 -3.56 -4.63
N ASN A 128 -0.44 -4.86 -4.81
CA ASN A 128 -1.39 -5.45 -5.77
C ASN A 128 -2.85 -5.32 -5.30
N ILE A 129 -3.16 -4.13 -4.80
CA ILE A 129 -4.49 -3.53 -4.83
C ILE A 129 -4.79 -3.05 -6.28
N THR A 130 -3.78 -3.09 -7.17
CA THR A 130 -3.77 -2.57 -8.55
C THR A 130 -4.70 -3.28 -9.52
N SER A 131 -5.05 -4.56 -9.34
CA SER A 131 -5.95 -5.25 -10.29
C SER A 131 -7.41 -4.76 -10.23
N LEU A 132 -7.81 -4.07 -9.16
CA LEU A 132 -9.20 -3.65 -8.93
C LEU A 132 -9.41 -2.13 -9.07
N ILE A 133 -8.35 -1.33 -9.22
CA ILE A 133 -8.45 0.15 -9.27
C ILE A 133 -7.85 0.67 -10.59
N PRO A 134 -8.62 1.37 -11.44
CA PRO A 134 -8.08 1.95 -12.68
C PRO A 134 -7.07 3.07 -12.35
N GLY A 135 -5.88 3.01 -12.98
CA GLY A 135 -4.84 4.05 -12.86
C GLY A 135 -3.49 3.58 -12.31
N TYR A 136 -3.35 2.30 -11.94
CA TYR A 136 -2.08 1.72 -11.52
C TYR A 136 -1.37 1.02 -12.69
N ALA A 137 -0.04 1.12 -12.73
CA ALA A 137 0.81 0.49 -13.74
C ALA A 137 2.02 -0.17 -13.09
N ASN A 138 2.43 -1.33 -13.62
CA ASN A 138 3.67 -1.99 -13.19
C ASN A 138 4.87 -1.18 -13.69
N VAL A 139 5.83 -0.93 -12.78
CA VAL A 139 7.05 -0.20 -13.10
C VAL A 139 8.23 -1.16 -12.98
N THR A 140 8.95 -1.35 -14.08
CA THR A 140 10.20 -2.13 -14.11
C THR A 140 11.38 -1.16 -14.08
N LEU A 141 12.27 -1.33 -13.11
CA LEU A 141 13.49 -0.53 -13.03
C LEU A 141 14.61 -1.21 -13.81
N LEU A 142 15.19 -0.48 -14.77
CA LEU A 142 16.30 -0.94 -15.62
C LEU A 142 17.60 -0.30 -15.14
N TYR A 143 18.64 -1.10 -14.92
CA TYR A 143 19.97 -0.64 -14.53
C TYR A 143 21.07 -1.38 -15.31
N ASP A 144 22.29 -0.84 -15.30
CA ASP A 144 23.46 -1.32 -16.08
C ASP A 144 23.25 -1.46 -17.59
N CYS A 145 22.25 -0.76 -18.15
CA CYS A 145 21.96 -0.77 -19.57
C CYS A 145 23.00 0.06 -20.36
N PRO A 146 23.53 -0.44 -21.48
CA PRO A 146 24.36 0.35 -22.38
C PRO A 146 23.52 1.47 -22.98
N PHE A 147 23.86 2.72 -22.68
CA PHE A 147 23.14 3.88 -23.20
C PHE A 147 23.33 4.01 -24.72
N SER A 148 22.22 4.09 -25.48
CA SER A 148 22.22 4.85 -26.73
C SER A 148 22.22 6.33 -26.34
N THR A 149 23.18 7.10 -26.87
CA THR A 149 23.35 8.54 -26.63
C THR A 149 22.01 9.29 -26.70
N GLY A 150 21.41 9.59 -25.56
CA GLY A 150 20.07 10.18 -25.47
C GLY A 150 19.66 10.55 -24.05
N SER A 151 20.18 11.68 -23.57
CA SER A 151 19.58 12.63 -22.61
C SER A 151 18.95 12.16 -21.28
N TYR A 152 19.31 11.00 -20.73
CA TYR A 152 19.03 10.68 -19.33
C TYR A 152 20.34 10.68 -18.52
N GLY A 153 20.30 11.26 -17.32
CA GLY A 153 21.48 11.60 -16.50
C GLY A 153 22.53 10.49 -16.46
N VAL A 154 23.71 10.75 -17.01
CA VAL A 154 24.82 9.81 -17.02
C VAL A 154 25.39 9.71 -15.61
N LEU A 155 25.18 8.57 -14.95
CA LEU A 155 25.91 8.24 -13.72
C LEU A 155 27.34 7.84 -14.11
N ASN A 156 28.28 8.77 -13.93
CA ASN A 156 29.66 8.56 -14.32
C ASN A 156 30.39 7.75 -13.23
N CYS A 157 30.24 6.44 -13.30
CA CYS A 157 30.86 5.50 -12.36
C CYS A 157 32.30 5.21 -12.78
N ASN A 158 33.27 5.59 -11.93
CA ASN A 158 34.67 5.26 -12.13
C ASN A 158 34.94 3.84 -11.61
N MET A 159 34.39 2.83 -12.30
CA MET A 159 34.58 1.42 -11.94
C MET A 159 36.00 0.96 -12.32
N LYS A 160 36.72 0.33 -11.39
CA LYS A 160 37.96 -0.40 -11.68
C LYS A 160 37.62 -1.84 -12.07
N GLY A 161 37.67 -2.17 -13.37
CA GLY A 161 37.49 -3.54 -13.88
C GLY A 161 36.84 -3.60 -15.27
N THR A 162 37.09 -4.67 -16.02
CA THR A 162 36.45 -4.93 -17.33
C THR A 162 35.08 -5.57 -17.09
N PHE A 163 34.00 -4.77 -17.14
CA PHE A 163 32.64 -5.27 -16.97
C PHE A 163 31.87 -5.18 -18.29
N THR A 164 31.34 -6.30 -18.77
CA THR A 164 30.36 -6.33 -19.85
C THR A 164 29.05 -5.76 -19.33
N ARG A 165 28.65 -4.58 -19.81
CA ARG A 165 27.36 -3.96 -19.47
C ARG A 165 26.21 -4.78 -20.04
N THR A 166 25.56 -5.57 -19.21
CA THR A 166 24.30 -6.26 -19.55
C THR A 166 23.14 -5.52 -18.90
N CYS A 167 22.20 -5.06 -19.73
CA CYS A 167 20.98 -4.42 -19.24
C CYS A 167 20.22 -5.43 -18.38
N ARG A 168 20.01 -5.10 -17.10
CA ARG A 168 19.31 -5.96 -16.15
C ARG A 168 18.00 -5.30 -15.76
N SER A 169 16.94 -6.11 -15.74
CA SER A 169 15.61 -5.71 -15.27
C SER A 169 15.29 -6.41 -13.95
N SER A 170 14.60 -5.73 -13.06
CA SER A 170 13.89 -6.35 -11.94
C SER A 170 12.39 -6.19 -12.16
N SER A 171 11.73 -7.26 -12.61
CA SER A 171 10.28 -7.42 -12.59
C SER A 171 9.96 -8.90 -12.75
N LYS A 172 9.12 -9.44 -11.88
CA LYS A 172 8.49 -10.74 -12.12
C LYS A 172 7.00 -10.64 -11.80
N GLU A 173 6.21 -11.21 -12.71
CA GLU A 173 4.76 -11.37 -12.69
C GLU A 173 4.24 -11.98 -11.38
#